data_AF-A0A8S4R2E9-F1
#
_entry.id   AF-A0A8S4R2E9-F1
#
_cell.length_a   1.000
_cell.length_b   1.000
_cell.length_c   1.000
_cell.angle_alpha   90.00
_cell.angle_beta   90.00
_cell.angle_gamma   90.00
#
_symmetry.space_group_name_H-M   'P 1'
#
loop_
_entity.id
_entity.type
_entity.pdbx_description
1 polymer ?
#
loop_
_entity_poly.entity_id
_entity_poly.type
_entity_poly.pdbx_seq_one_letter_code
_entity_poly.pdbx_strand_id
1 'polypeptide(L)'
;MRDHYNISRWTSTADYQSFVGGSKFMRICLGVTRDNCPAPPIMNKKSHNKKKQKRRGRNDGRNKENIIEGGCEASQATEAEGEAKPKKELSYEIKHSDVMGRYIVATKALKAGEVIIEEPALAVGPCSGCAIICLGCYRELDEANLTKCAGCKWPLCSSSCFGVGRYTGHSVYECDTLKAVPPDYNGIEDLKDSYQALMPLRCLLLKKADPDKWAALSAMEAHNSVRRARGDIFPVNDRNVVQRLKKWGLDYDDEEIHTVCGILEGTLRRREHLKLSKFFECACKRCSDPTELGTYASAFCCPRCGARVLSSAPLIATAPWRCERCPYEMLATAVQVLIKRLTEEFEQIDANDVLGYENFLTKYRNVLQESHYLCLSAKHSLSQLYGKVTEYMIHEMPEEKLHRKVEICRDLMKVFDVIEPGYSRLRGITLYELHAPLMVLTTRDFEKKAITKDNLRNRLKEIVSYLSQSALILAFEPRHTPEGLMAGAAADALRKIKTWEQIIGKIS
;
A
#
# COMPACT_ATOMS: atom_id res chain seq x y z
N MET A 1 20.12 23.44 8.12
CA MET A 1 18.88 22.73 8.50
C MET A 1 18.68 21.62 7.50
N ARG A 2 18.73 20.36 7.92
CA ARG A 2 18.65 19.19 7.02
C ARG A 2 17.20 18.76 6.93
N ASP A 3 16.67 18.68 5.70
CA ASP A 3 15.31 18.20 5.44
C ASP A 3 15.23 16.70 5.73
N HIS A 4 14.44 16.35 6.75
CA HIS A 4 14.14 14.97 7.09
C HIS A 4 12.90 14.53 6.30
N TYR A 5 13.09 13.65 5.32
CA TYR A 5 12.01 13.00 4.58
C TYR A 5 11.23 12.06 5.51
N ASN A 6 9.97 12.39 5.80
CA ASN A 6 9.10 11.57 6.63
C ASN A 6 8.09 10.83 5.73
N ILE A 7 8.25 9.51 5.59
CA ILE A 7 7.32 8.65 4.85
C ILE A 7 6.11 8.38 5.77
N SER A 8 5.15 9.30 5.79
CA SER A 8 3.88 9.10 6.50
C SER A 8 2.79 8.64 5.53
N ARG A 9 2.61 7.31 5.41
CA ARG A 9 1.42 6.70 4.78
C ARG A 9 0.16 7.00 5.61
N TRP A 10 -0.80 7.69 4.99
CA TRP A 10 -2.21 7.67 5.39
C TRP A 10 -2.81 6.35 4.92
N THR A 11 -3.32 5.53 5.84
CA THR A 11 -4.07 4.32 5.53
C THR A 11 -5.29 4.31 6.44
N SER A 12 -6.49 4.50 5.88
CA SER A 12 -7.75 4.25 6.58
C SER A 12 -7.99 2.74 6.71
N THR A 13 -8.72 2.36 7.75
CA THR A 13 -9.08 1.00 8.18
C THR A 13 -9.74 0.14 7.08
N ALA A 14 -10.39 0.74 6.08
CA ALA A 14 -11.09 0.02 5.01
C ALA A 14 -10.19 -0.53 3.88
N ASP A 15 -9.00 0.06 3.65
CA ASP A 15 -8.17 -0.30 2.49
C ASP A 15 -7.36 -1.59 2.68
N TYR A 16 -7.43 -2.25 3.85
CA TYR A 16 -6.63 -3.44 4.14
C TYR A 16 -7.34 -4.77 3.88
N GLN A 17 -8.67 -4.77 3.71
CA GLN A 17 -9.45 -6.01 3.61
C GLN A 17 -9.51 -6.61 2.19
N SER A 18 -8.99 -5.94 1.15
CA SER A 18 -9.16 -6.38 -0.24
C SER A 18 -7.88 -6.60 -1.06
N PHE A 19 -6.68 -6.56 -0.45
CA PHE A 19 -5.42 -6.72 -1.18
C PHE A 19 -4.76 -8.08 -0.99
N VAL A 20 -5.24 -9.07 -1.76
CA VAL A 20 -4.53 -10.34 -1.98
C VAL A 20 -3.45 -10.12 -3.06
N GLY A 21 -2.30 -9.62 -2.64
CA GLY A 21 -1.16 -9.38 -3.51
C GLY A 21 0.15 -9.41 -2.72
N GLY A 22 0.56 -10.59 -2.24
CA GLY A 22 1.83 -10.75 -1.54
C GLY A 22 3.01 -10.40 -2.44
N SER A 23 3.60 -9.22 -2.25
CA SER A 23 4.89 -8.91 -2.88
C SER A 23 5.97 -9.79 -2.25
N LYS A 24 6.73 -10.51 -3.08
CA LYS A 24 7.87 -11.35 -2.62
C LYS A 24 9.06 -10.52 -2.14
N PHE A 25 9.04 -9.22 -2.42
CA PHE A 25 10.10 -8.27 -2.09
C PHE A 25 9.51 -6.98 -1.52
N MET A 26 10.18 -6.41 -0.51
CA MET A 26 9.97 -5.03 -0.11
C MET A 26 10.94 -4.14 -0.89
N ARG A 27 10.43 -3.07 -1.52
CA ARG A 27 11.25 -2.06 -2.21
C ARG A 27 11.02 -0.69 -1.60
N ILE A 28 12.12 -0.02 -1.25
CA ILE A 28 12.10 1.38 -0.85
C ILE A 28 12.77 2.18 -1.98
N CYS A 29 11.99 3.06 -2.61
CA CYS A 29 12.45 3.95 -3.68
C CYS A 29 12.36 5.41 -3.22
N LEU A 30 13.20 6.29 -3.78
CA LEU A 30 13.11 7.71 -3.50
C LEU A 30 11.87 8.34 -4.15
N GLY A 31 11.02 8.96 -3.34
CA GLY A 31 9.95 9.86 -3.78
C GLY A 31 10.48 11.30 -3.96
N VAL A 32 10.06 11.97 -5.03
CA VAL A 32 10.49 13.35 -5.35
C VAL A 32 9.65 14.36 -4.58
N THR A 33 10.20 15.21 -3.72
CA THR A 33 9.49 16.42 -3.28
C THR A 33 9.78 17.56 -4.26
N ARG A 34 8.78 18.41 -4.51
CA ARG A 34 8.75 19.38 -5.61
C ARG A 34 9.78 20.52 -5.48
N ASP A 35 10.52 20.59 -4.38
CA ASP A 35 11.37 21.73 -4.04
C ASP A 35 12.70 21.81 -4.80
N ASN A 36 13.04 20.83 -5.65
CA ASN A 36 14.33 20.84 -6.39
C ASN A 36 14.26 20.31 -7.83
N CYS A 37 13.13 20.43 -8.53
CA CYS A 37 13.11 20.18 -9.98
C CYS A 37 13.48 21.45 -10.77
N PRO A 38 14.68 21.57 -11.37
CA PRO A 38 14.91 22.59 -12.37
C PRO A 38 14.00 22.31 -13.58
N ALA A 39 13.34 23.36 -14.07
CA ALA A 39 12.54 23.32 -15.28
C ALA A 39 13.36 22.74 -16.46
N PRO A 40 12.78 21.89 -17.33
CA PRO A 40 13.52 21.34 -18.45
C PRO A 40 13.99 22.46 -19.40
N PRO A 41 15.26 22.44 -19.84
CA PRO A 41 15.77 23.47 -20.74
C PRO A 41 15.10 23.38 -22.12
N ILE A 42 14.71 24.54 -22.64
CA ILE A 42 14.20 24.74 -24.00
C ILE A 42 15.35 24.43 -24.97
N MET A 43 15.36 23.24 -25.58
CA MET A 43 16.34 22.90 -26.61
C MET A 43 15.81 23.20 -28.01
N ASN A 44 16.43 24.19 -28.64
CA ASN A 44 16.29 24.57 -30.03
C ASN A 44 16.64 23.40 -30.97
N LYS A 45 15.78 23.17 -31.96
CA LYS A 45 15.97 22.21 -33.06
C LYS A 45 17.12 22.66 -33.96
N LYS A 46 18.11 21.78 -34.18
CA LYS A 46 18.83 21.72 -35.46
C LYS A 46 18.91 20.28 -35.95
N SER A 47 18.49 20.12 -37.19
CA SER A 47 18.43 18.87 -37.94
C SER A 47 19.81 18.40 -38.36
N HIS A 48 20.04 17.09 -38.38
CA HIS A 48 20.83 16.47 -39.45
C HIS A 48 20.28 15.07 -39.77
N ASN A 49 20.48 14.69 -41.02
CA ASN A 49 19.67 13.80 -41.84
C ASN A 49 20.52 12.60 -42.28
N LYS A 50 19.87 11.43 -42.47
CA LYS A 50 20.31 10.22 -43.21
C LYS A 50 21.46 9.39 -42.56
N LYS A 51 21.47 8.05 -42.54
CA LYS A 51 21.24 7.07 -43.63
C LYS A 51 21.02 5.63 -43.10
N LYS A 52 20.42 4.80 -43.97
CA LYS A 52 20.00 3.38 -43.85
C LYS A 52 21.14 2.35 -43.72
N GLN A 53 20.84 1.20 -43.11
CA GLN A 53 21.00 -0.20 -43.62
C GLN A 53 20.59 -1.18 -42.49
N LYS A 54 20.30 -2.49 -42.63
CA LYS A 54 19.60 -3.39 -43.57
C LYS A 54 19.54 -4.76 -42.82
N ARG A 55 18.44 -5.51 -42.97
CA ARG A 55 18.09 -6.84 -42.39
C ARG A 55 19.21 -7.92 -42.38
N ARG A 56 19.22 -8.78 -41.34
CA ARG A 56 18.83 -10.23 -41.33
C ARG A 56 19.41 -10.97 -40.10
N GLY A 57 18.69 -11.98 -39.59
CA GLY A 57 19.27 -13.06 -38.77
C GLY A 57 18.39 -13.54 -37.62
N ARG A 58 17.77 -14.70 -37.79
CA ARG A 58 16.99 -15.47 -36.81
C ARG A 58 17.90 -16.58 -36.29
N ASN A 59 18.06 -16.74 -34.97
CA ASN A 59 18.15 -18.08 -34.35
C ASN A 59 18.04 -18.06 -32.82
N ASP A 60 17.47 -19.16 -32.34
CA ASP A 60 17.22 -19.58 -30.96
C ASP A 60 18.45 -19.64 -30.05
N GLY A 61 18.23 -19.55 -28.73
CA GLY A 61 19.24 -19.96 -27.76
C GLY A 61 19.02 -19.57 -26.31
N ARG A 62 18.13 -20.30 -25.61
CA ARG A 62 18.27 -20.80 -24.22
C ARG A 62 18.69 -19.80 -23.12
N ASN A 63 17.72 -19.36 -22.32
CA ASN A 63 17.97 -18.81 -20.97
C ASN A 63 18.26 -19.95 -19.99
N LYS A 64 19.40 -19.86 -19.30
CA LYS A 64 19.80 -20.72 -18.18
C LYS A 64 19.12 -20.25 -16.90
N GLU A 65 18.20 -21.04 -16.36
CA GLU A 65 17.74 -20.93 -14.98
C GLU A 65 18.61 -21.83 -14.10
N ASN A 66 19.20 -21.24 -13.06
CA ASN A 66 20.03 -21.95 -12.09
C ASN A 66 19.15 -22.82 -11.18
N ILE A 67 19.17 -24.12 -11.43
CA ILE A 67 18.73 -25.18 -10.52
C ILE A 67 19.92 -25.50 -9.62
N ILE A 68 19.71 -25.48 -8.29
CA ILE A 68 20.62 -26.13 -7.34
C ILE A 68 19.78 -27.20 -6.65
N GLU A 69 19.89 -28.42 -7.16
CA GLU A 69 19.60 -29.65 -6.41
C GLU A 69 20.92 -30.13 -5.82
N GLY A 70 20.90 -30.56 -4.56
CA GLY A 70 22.05 -31.12 -3.87
C GLY A 70 21.62 -32.26 -2.97
N GLY A 71 21.62 -33.47 -3.53
CA GLY A 71 21.59 -34.72 -2.78
C GLY A 71 22.94 -35.02 -2.15
N CYS A 72 22.88 -35.74 -1.03
CA CYS A 72 23.98 -36.15 -0.18
C CYS A 72 24.83 -37.24 -0.85
N GLU A 73 26.15 -37.06 -0.91
CA GLU A 73 27.12 -38.16 -0.87
C GLU A 73 28.47 -37.65 -0.37
N ALA A 74 29.02 -38.36 0.61
CA ALA A 74 30.20 -37.97 1.37
C ALA A 74 31.50 -38.27 0.59
N SER A 75 32.39 -37.29 0.47
CA SER A 75 33.83 -37.56 0.36
C SER A 75 34.70 -36.40 0.87
N GLN A 76 35.66 -36.82 1.68
CA GLN A 76 36.79 -36.20 2.37
C GLN A 76 37.24 -34.76 2.04
N ALA A 77 37.56 -34.06 3.14
CA ALA A 77 38.01 -32.68 3.23
C ALA A 77 39.36 -32.38 2.56
N THR A 78 39.43 -31.22 1.89
CA THR A 78 40.62 -30.38 1.82
C THR A 78 40.17 -28.92 1.92
N GLU A 79 40.75 -28.19 2.87
CA GLU A 79 40.47 -26.78 3.17
C GLU A 79 41.04 -25.89 2.06
N ALA A 80 40.17 -25.18 1.34
CA ALA A 80 40.55 -24.10 0.44
C ALA A 80 39.90 -22.80 0.94
N GLU A 81 40.75 -21.81 1.19
CA GLU A 81 40.40 -20.48 1.68
C GLU A 81 39.34 -19.82 0.79
N GLY A 82 38.21 -19.43 1.40
CA GLY A 82 37.08 -18.85 0.70
C GLY A 82 37.37 -17.43 0.22
N GLU A 83 37.32 -17.22 -1.10
CA GLU A 83 37.27 -15.90 -1.73
C GLU A 83 36.10 -15.09 -1.16
N ALA A 84 36.41 -13.91 -0.58
CA ALA A 84 35.43 -13.00 -0.04
C ALA A 84 34.48 -12.50 -1.13
N LYS A 85 33.18 -12.77 -1.00
CA LYS A 85 32.13 -12.24 -1.89
C LYS A 85 32.24 -10.70 -1.97
N PRO A 86 32.17 -10.09 -3.17
CA PRO A 86 32.29 -8.65 -3.33
C PRO A 86 31.17 -7.94 -2.54
N LYS A 87 31.57 -7.06 -1.60
CA LYS A 87 30.63 -6.24 -0.85
C LYS A 87 29.87 -5.34 -1.82
N LYS A 88 28.56 -5.57 -1.95
CA LYS A 88 27.65 -4.70 -2.71
C LYS A 88 27.71 -3.31 -2.09
N GLU A 89 28.17 -2.33 -2.87
CA GLU A 89 28.22 -0.93 -2.43
C GLU A 89 26.78 -0.43 -2.23
N LEU A 90 26.38 -0.26 -0.97
CA LEU A 90 25.04 0.21 -0.62
C LEU A 90 24.91 1.71 -0.91
N SER A 91 23.75 2.12 -1.39
CA SER A 91 23.42 3.54 -1.64
C SER A 91 23.06 4.30 -0.36
N TYR A 92 23.19 3.65 0.79
CA TYR A 92 22.88 4.18 2.10
C TYR A 92 23.85 3.64 3.16
N GLU A 93 23.96 4.37 4.26
CA GLU A 93 24.62 3.98 5.51
C GLU A 93 23.63 4.04 6.67
N ILE A 94 23.81 3.17 7.68
CA ILE A 94 23.00 3.17 8.90
C ILE A 94 23.68 4.06 9.95
N LYS A 95 22.92 5.00 10.52
CA LYS A 95 23.32 5.87 11.63
C LYS A 95 22.37 5.70 12.82
N HIS A 96 22.74 6.29 13.96
CA HIS A 96 22.00 6.22 15.20
C HIS A 96 21.66 7.62 15.72
N SER A 97 20.45 7.77 16.27
CA SER A 97 19.97 8.95 16.99
C SER A 97 19.35 8.50 18.31
N ASP A 98 19.59 9.26 19.38
CA ASP A 98 19.03 8.97 20.70
C ASP A 98 17.50 9.09 20.75
N VAL A 99 16.91 9.81 19.78
CA VAL A 99 15.45 10.03 19.70
C VAL A 99 14.78 9.00 18.79
N MET A 100 15.37 8.70 17.62
CA MET A 100 14.74 7.90 16.57
C MET A 100 15.32 6.47 16.46
N GLY A 101 16.36 6.16 17.22
CA GLY A 101 17.14 4.93 17.09
C GLY A 101 17.92 4.89 15.77
N ARG A 102 17.91 3.73 15.10
CA ARG A 102 18.60 3.55 13.81
C ARG A 102 17.86 4.26 12.68
N TYR A 103 18.61 4.99 11.85
CA TYR A 103 18.10 5.64 10.63
C TYR A 103 19.09 5.46 9.48
N ILE A 104 18.60 5.56 8.23
CA ILE A 104 19.44 5.44 7.04
C ILE A 104 19.75 6.82 6.44
N VAL A 105 20.96 7.00 5.93
CA VAL A 105 21.41 8.22 5.22
C VAL A 105 21.95 7.82 3.85
N ALA A 106 21.57 8.55 2.81
CA ALA A 106 22.10 8.31 1.46
C ALA A 106 23.61 8.59 1.42
N THR A 107 24.38 7.68 0.82
CA THR A 107 25.84 7.81 0.64
C THR A 107 26.21 8.48 -0.70
N LYS A 108 25.22 8.67 -1.57
CA LYS A 108 25.36 9.28 -2.90
C LYS A 108 24.09 10.07 -3.27
N ALA A 109 24.17 10.86 -4.33
CA ALA A 109 22.99 11.45 -4.95
C ALA A 109 22.09 10.35 -5.55
N LEU A 110 20.81 10.38 -5.20
CA LEU A 110 19.81 9.38 -5.61
C LEU A 110 18.86 10.00 -6.64
N LYS A 111 18.55 9.26 -7.70
CA LYS A 111 17.55 9.69 -8.69
C LYS A 111 16.14 9.30 -8.26
N ALA A 112 15.16 10.07 -8.72
CA ALA A 112 13.74 9.73 -8.60
C ALA A 112 13.49 8.30 -9.09
N GLY A 113 12.85 7.46 -8.26
CA GLY A 113 12.55 6.08 -8.61
C GLY A 113 13.74 5.10 -8.53
N GLU A 114 14.94 5.54 -8.11
CA GLU A 114 16.06 4.64 -7.84
C GLU A 114 15.74 3.74 -6.63
N VAL A 115 16.02 2.44 -6.77
CA VAL A 115 15.86 1.46 -5.69
C VAL A 115 16.96 1.67 -4.67
N ILE A 116 16.57 1.99 -3.43
CA ILE A 116 17.50 2.21 -2.30
C ILE A 116 17.71 0.89 -1.55
N ILE A 117 16.61 0.23 -1.19
CA ILE A 117 16.60 -1.05 -0.47
C ILE A 117 15.70 -2.02 -1.22
N GLU A 118 16.20 -3.24 -1.42
CA GLU A 118 15.42 -4.38 -1.86
C GLU A 118 15.75 -5.54 -0.94
N GLU A 119 14.72 -6.09 -0.29
CA GLU A 119 14.88 -7.17 0.68
C GLU A 119 13.83 -8.27 0.40
N PRO A 120 14.25 -9.54 0.26
CA PRO A 120 13.32 -10.66 0.15
C PRO A 120 12.61 -10.89 1.48
N ALA A 121 11.35 -11.32 1.43
CA ALA A 121 10.62 -11.68 2.64
C ALA A 121 11.29 -12.86 3.37
N LEU A 122 11.38 -12.79 4.70
CA LEU A 122 11.86 -13.92 5.51
C LEU A 122 10.88 -15.10 5.45
N ALA A 123 9.59 -14.81 5.53
CA ALA A 123 8.51 -15.75 5.30
C ALA A 123 7.31 -15.03 4.69
N VAL A 124 6.45 -15.76 3.98
CA VAL A 124 5.17 -15.28 3.45
C VAL A 124 4.13 -16.29 3.87
N GLY A 125 2.93 -15.85 4.25
CA GLY A 125 1.86 -16.74 4.70
C GLY A 125 0.51 -16.04 4.80
N PRO A 126 -0.56 -16.80 5.08
CA PRO A 126 -1.90 -16.25 5.28
C PRO A 126 -1.95 -15.24 6.43
N CYS A 127 -2.79 -14.21 6.30
CA CYS A 127 -3.07 -13.29 7.39
C CYS A 127 -4.14 -13.85 8.34
N SER A 128 -4.16 -13.40 9.59
CA SER A 128 -5.16 -13.81 10.58
C SER A 128 -6.57 -13.42 10.11
N GLY A 129 -7.51 -14.37 10.17
CA GLY A 129 -8.91 -14.15 9.80
C GLY A 129 -9.16 -14.07 8.30
N CYS A 130 -8.23 -14.53 7.45
CA CYS A 130 -8.47 -14.64 6.02
C CYS A 130 -9.54 -15.69 5.69
N ALA A 131 -10.15 -15.56 4.51
CA ALA A 131 -10.90 -16.66 3.91
C ALA A 131 -9.99 -17.89 3.66
N ILE A 132 -10.58 -19.01 3.26
CA ILE A 132 -9.77 -20.17 2.82
C ILE A 132 -9.02 -19.75 1.56
N ILE A 133 -7.70 -19.85 1.58
CA ILE A 133 -6.83 -19.46 0.46
C ILE A 133 -5.90 -20.60 0.06
N CYS A 134 -5.44 -20.62 -1.17
CA CYS A 134 -4.42 -21.56 -1.63
C CYS A 134 -3.12 -21.35 -0.84
N LEU A 135 -2.59 -22.41 -0.18
CA LEU A 135 -1.33 -22.30 0.55
C LEU A 135 -0.10 -22.00 -0.32
N GLY A 136 -0.21 -22.28 -1.63
CA GLY A 136 0.83 -21.99 -2.61
C GLY A 136 0.84 -20.53 -3.07
N CYS A 137 -0.29 -20.05 -3.59
CA CYS A 137 -0.37 -18.75 -4.27
C CYS A 137 -1.25 -17.71 -3.58
N TYR A 138 -1.88 -18.06 -2.46
CA TYR A 138 -2.76 -17.20 -1.65
C TYR A 138 -4.04 -16.73 -2.32
N ARG A 139 -4.37 -17.25 -3.51
CA ARG A 139 -5.67 -17.01 -4.13
C ARG A 139 -6.78 -17.52 -3.21
N GLU A 140 -7.81 -16.71 -3.00
CA GLU A 140 -9.02 -17.13 -2.29
C GLU A 140 -9.68 -18.33 -2.98
N LEU A 141 -10.19 -19.24 -2.17
CA LEU A 141 -10.79 -20.48 -2.60
C LEU A 141 -12.26 -20.56 -2.18
N ASP A 142 -13.04 -21.20 -3.03
CA ASP A 142 -14.42 -21.63 -2.80
C ASP A 142 -14.53 -23.13 -3.09
N GLU A 143 -15.72 -23.70 -2.89
CA GLU A 143 -15.96 -25.13 -3.13
C GLU A 143 -15.70 -25.55 -4.59
N ALA A 144 -15.82 -24.63 -5.55
CA ALA A 144 -15.68 -24.92 -6.97
C ALA A 144 -14.22 -24.92 -7.45
N ASN A 145 -13.32 -24.23 -6.75
CA ASN A 145 -11.92 -24.03 -7.18
C ASN A 145 -10.88 -24.59 -6.18
N LEU A 146 -11.33 -25.36 -5.19
CA LEU A 146 -10.47 -25.99 -4.18
C LEU A 146 -9.96 -27.37 -4.61
N THR A 147 -8.64 -27.56 -4.52
CA THR A 147 -7.95 -28.85 -4.66
C THR A 147 -7.19 -29.16 -3.37
N LYS A 148 -7.05 -30.45 -3.02
CA LYS A 148 -6.27 -30.88 -1.85
C LYS A 148 -4.83 -31.19 -2.25
N CYS A 149 -3.86 -30.71 -1.48
CA CYS A 149 -2.45 -31.05 -1.67
C CYS A 149 -2.25 -32.57 -1.65
N ALA A 150 -1.48 -33.11 -2.60
CA ALA A 150 -1.27 -34.56 -2.68
C ALA A 150 -0.58 -35.13 -1.43
N GLY A 151 0.35 -34.36 -0.83
CA GLY A 151 1.10 -34.73 0.37
C GLY A 151 0.29 -34.57 1.66
N CYS A 152 -0.01 -33.32 2.04
CA CYS A 152 -0.59 -32.99 3.36
C CYS A 152 -2.10 -32.79 3.38
N LYS A 153 -2.76 -32.84 2.21
CA LYS A 153 -4.21 -32.61 2.03
C LYS A 153 -4.68 -31.18 2.29
N TRP A 154 -3.81 -30.23 2.60
CA TRP A 154 -4.19 -28.82 2.77
C TRP A 154 -4.64 -28.13 1.46
N PRO A 155 -5.46 -27.06 1.53
CA PRO A 155 -6.06 -26.43 0.36
C PRO A 155 -5.06 -25.78 -0.61
N LEU A 156 -5.28 -26.03 -1.90
CA LEU A 156 -4.58 -25.44 -3.05
C LEU A 156 -5.59 -25.05 -4.12
N CYS A 157 -5.24 -24.11 -5.01
CA CYS A 157 -6.07 -23.78 -6.18
C CYS A 157 -5.95 -24.81 -7.31
N SER A 158 -4.87 -25.59 -7.33
CA SER A 158 -4.62 -26.68 -8.28
C SER A 158 -3.46 -27.55 -7.80
N SER A 159 -3.39 -28.79 -8.29
CA SER A 159 -2.24 -29.69 -8.06
C SER A 159 -0.92 -29.15 -8.65
N SER A 160 -1.00 -28.27 -9.64
CA SER A 160 0.11 -27.66 -10.36
C SER A 160 0.37 -26.19 -9.94
N CYS A 161 -0.11 -25.77 -8.77
CA CYS A 161 0.07 -24.40 -8.32
C CYS A 161 1.55 -24.01 -8.23
N PHE A 162 1.93 -22.88 -8.85
CA PHE A 162 3.32 -22.41 -8.94
C PHE A 162 4.00 -22.14 -7.58
N GLY A 163 3.19 -21.99 -6.52
CA GLY A 163 3.66 -21.74 -5.16
C GLY A 163 3.97 -23.01 -4.36
N VAL A 164 3.64 -24.20 -4.89
CA VAL A 164 4.00 -25.48 -4.26
C VAL A 164 5.51 -25.69 -4.35
N GLY A 165 6.12 -26.15 -3.25
CA GLY A 165 7.57 -26.33 -3.10
C GLY A 165 8.36 -25.03 -2.91
N ARG A 166 7.71 -23.85 -2.90
CA ARG A 166 8.39 -22.56 -2.74
C ARG A 166 8.33 -22.08 -1.30
N TYR A 167 9.42 -21.49 -0.78
CA TYR A 167 9.44 -20.91 0.57
C TYR A 167 8.47 -19.73 0.75
N THR A 168 8.11 -19.04 -0.35
CA THR A 168 7.09 -17.97 -0.36
C THR A 168 5.67 -18.52 -0.53
N GLY A 169 5.45 -19.82 -0.43
CA GLY A 169 4.19 -20.52 -0.70
C GLY A 169 4.12 -21.79 0.12
N HIS A 170 3.62 -22.87 -0.46
CA HIS A 170 3.50 -24.17 0.22
C HIS A 170 4.81 -24.93 0.13
N SER A 171 5.75 -24.60 1.02
CA SER A 171 7.10 -25.17 1.02
C SER A 171 7.12 -26.68 1.27
N VAL A 172 8.23 -27.34 0.91
CA VAL A 172 8.41 -28.79 1.14
C VAL A 172 8.36 -29.11 2.64
N TYR A 173 9.08 -28.35 3.46
CA TYR A 173 9.13 -28.56 4.91
C TYR A 173 7.79 -28.26 5.61
N GLU A 174 7.01 -27.30 5.11
CA GLU A 174 5.63 -27.09 5.57
C GLU A 174 4.75 -28.28 5.18
N CYS A 175 4.81 -28.75 3.93
CA CYS A 175 4.04 -29.91 3.47
C CYS A 175 4.34 -31.16 4.30
N ASP A 176 5.61 -31.43 4.56
CA ASP A 176 6.04 -32.58 5.37
C ASP A 176 5.52 -32.48 6.81
N THR A 177 5.59 -31.28 7.40
CA THR A 177 5.08 -31.03 8.76
C THR A 177 3.56 -31.22 8.83
N LEU A 178 2.84 -30.69 7.84
CA LEU A 178 1.38 -30.73 7.82
C LEU A 178 0.82 -32.10 7.40
N LYS A 179 1.65 -33.04 6.94
CA LYS A 179 1.22 -34.38 6.52
C LYS A 179 0.54 -35.17 7.65
N ALA A 180 0.98 -34.95 8.88
CA ALA A 180 0.40 -35.59 10.06
C ALA A 180 -0.93 -34.95 10.51
N VAL A 181 -1.30 -33.80 9.94
CA VAL A 181 -2.45 -32.98 10.38
C VAL A 181 -3.31 -32.55 9.20
N PRO A 182 -3.97 -33.51 8.52
CA PRO A 182 -4.86 -33.20 7.41
C PRO A 182 -6.08 -32.38 7.92
N PRO A 183 -6.54 -31.38 7.15
CA PRO A 183 -7.73 -30.62 7.53
C PRO A 183 -9.02 -31.42 7.53
N ASP A 184 -9.92 -31.11 8.47
CA ASP A 184 -11.31 -31.54 8.40
C ASP A 184 -12.12 -30.57 7.53
N TYR A 185 -12.58 -31.07 6.39
CA TYR A 185 -13.36 -30.28 5.42
C TYR A 185 -14.84 -30.19 5.80
N ASN A 186 -15.33 -30.97 6.77
CA ASN A 186 -16.68 -30.83 7.29
C ASN A 186 -16.76 -29.69 8.33
N GLY A 187 -15.65 -29.38 8.99
CA GLY A 187 -15.51 -28.28 9.95
C GLY A 187 -14.92 -27.01 9.33
N ILE A 188 -15.65 -26.37 8.43
CA ILE A 188 -15.15 -25.19 7.69
C ILE A 188 -14.67 -24.05 8.61
N GLU A 189 -15.34 -23.81 9.72
CA GLU A 189 -14.92 -22.78 10.69
C GLU A 189 -13.59 -23.15 11.38
N ASP A 190 -13.41 -24.42 11.79
CA ASP A 190 -12.13 -24.88 12.36
C ASP A 190 -11.00 -24.83 11.32
N LEU A 191 -11.31 -25.11 10.04
CA LEU A 191 -10.38 -24.96 8.94
C LEU A 191 -9.97 -23.50 8.75
N LYS A 192 -10.91 -22.55 8.74
CA LYS A 192 -10.59 -21.11 8.67
C LYS A 192 -9.73 -20.68 9.87
N ASP A 193 -10.09 -21.08 11.08
CA ASP A 193 -9.33 -20.77 12.29
C ASP A 193 -7.91 -21.32 12.26
N SER A 194 -7.73 -22.50 11.67
CA SER A 194 -6.43 -23.15 11.52
C SER A 194 -5.43 -22.34 10.67
N TYR A 195 -5.89 -21.44 9.78
CA TYR A 195 -5.00 -20.58 9.00
C TYR A 195 -4.22 -19.59 9.86
N GLN A 196 -4.73 -19.24 11.04
CA GLN A 196 -4.07 -18.33 11.97
C GLN A 196 -2.72 -18.88 12.47
N ALA A 197 -2.56 -20.20 12.50
CA ALA A 197 -1.34 -20.86 12.97
C ALA A 197 -0.29 -21.08 11.86
N LEU A 198 -0.66 -20.95 10.57
CA LEU A 198 0.24 -21.28 9.46
C LEU A 198 1.41 -20.31 9.31
N MET A 199 1.18 -19.00 9.40
CA MET A 199 2.28 -18.02 9.30
C MET A 199 3.27 -18.12 10.49
N PRO A 200 2.81 -18.23 11.75
CA PRO A 200 3.70 -18.56 12.87
C PRO A 200 4.46 -19.87 12.67
N LEU A 201 3.79 -20.92 12.20
CA LEU A 201 4.44 -22.20 11.90
C LEU A 201 5.55 -22.04 10.84
N ARG A 202 5.30 -21.32 9.74
CA ARG A 202 6.31 -21.06 8.70
C ARG A 202 7.55 -20.37 9.25
N CYS A 203 7.36 -19.45 10.20
CA CYS A 203 8.47 -18.77 10.87
C CYS A 203 9.26 -19.71 11.77
N LEU A 204 8.59 -20.53 12.58
CA LEU A 204 9.22 -21.52 13.45
C LEU A 204 10.01 -22.56 12.65
N LEU A 205 9.48 -22.99 11.50
CA LEU A 205 10.15 -23.94 10.62
C LEU A 205 11.48 -23.42 10.04
N LEU A 206 11.68 -22.09 9.99
CA LEU A 206 12.97 -21.50 9.57
C LEU A 206 14.12 -21.93 10.48
N LYS A 207 13.86 -22.20 11.77
CA LYS A 207 14.87 -22.67 12.72
C LYS A 207 15.64 -23.89 12.21
N LYS A 208 14.96 -24.77 11.48
CA LYS A 208 15.56 -25.95 10.83
C LYS A 208 15.85 -25.72 9.35
N ALA A 209 14.93 -25.07 8.63
CA ALA A 209 14.99 -24.96 7.18
C ALA A 209 15.94 -23.87 6.66
N ASP A 210 16.12 -22.79 7.42
CA ASP A 210 16.92 -21.61 7.03
C ASP A 210 17.36 -20.83 8.30
N PRO A 211 18.42 -21.29 9.00
CA PRO A 211 18.86 -20.70 10.27
C PRO A 211 19.26 -19.23 10.17
N ASP A 212 19.72 -18.76 9.01
CA ASP A 212 20.07 -17.36 8.78
C ASP A 212 18.81 -16.47 8.77
N LYS A 213 17.74 -16.91 8.09
CA LYS A 213 16.45 -16.20 8.15
C LYS A 213 15.83 -16.27 9.54
N TRP A 214 16.01 -17.39 10.25
CA TRP A 214 15.60 -17.48 11.65
C TRP A 214 16.34 -16.47 12.51
N ALA A 215 17.67 -16.36 12.39
CA ALA A 215 18.46 -15.37 13.13
C ALA A 215 18.01 -13.93 12.83
N ALA A 216 17.73 -13.61 11.58
CA ALA A 216 17.20 -12.30 11.18
C ALA A 216 15.80 -12.04 11.76
N LEU A 217 14.93 -13.05 11.76
CA LEU A 217 13.59 -12.97 12.36
C LEU A 217 13.66 -12.79 13.88
N SER A 218 14.47 -13.60 14.58
CA SER A 218 14.64 -13.56 16.03
C SER A 218 15.28 -12.26 16.53
N ALA A 219 15.99 -11.53 15.67
CA ALA A 219 16.50 -10.20 15.98
C ALA A 219 15.42 -9.10 15.93
N MET A 220 14.20 -9.41 15.48
CA MET A 220 13.08 -8.46 15.46
C MET A 220 12.42 -8.32 16.83
N GLU A 221 11.90 -7.14 17.11
CA GLU A 221 11.27 -6.85 18.39
C GLU A 221 9.85 -7.44 18.48
N ALA A 222 9.63 -8.36 19.42
CA ALA A 222 8.36 -9.05 19.63
C ALA A 222 7.44 -8.39 20.67
N HIS A 223 7.99 -7.51 21.51
CA HIS A 223 7.29 -6.77 22.57
C HIS A 223 6.41 -7.63 23.51
N ASN A 224 6.85 -8.84 23.87
CA ASN A 224 6.05 -9.81 24.64
C ASN A 224 5.52 -9.25 25.97
N SER A 225 6.33 -8.47 26.70
CA SER A 225 5.92 -7.89 28.00
C SER A 225 4.69 -7.00 27.89
N VAL A 226 4.67 -6.11 26.89
CA VAL A 226 3.53 -5.21 26.65
C VAL A 226 2.33 -6.00 26.14
N ARG A 227 2.54 -7.00 25.27
CA ARG A 227 1.47 -7.83 24.73
C ARG A 227 0.78 -8.66 25.81
N ARG A 228 1.53 -9.18 26.78
CA ARG A 228 0.97 -9.89 27.96
C ARG A 228 0.12 -8.97 28.84
N ALA A 229 0.50 -7.70 28.97
CA ALA A 229 -0.27 -6.73 29.74
C ALA A 229 -1.60 -6.36 29.06
N ARG A 230 -1.76 -6.66 27.76
CA ARG A 230 -3.00 -6.45 27.01
C ARG A 230 -3.91 -7.69 27.10
N GLY A 231 -5.17 -7.48 27.47
CA GLY A 231 -6.16 -8.55 27.64
C GLY A 231 -6.80 -9.08 26.35
N ASP A 232 -6.50 -8.50 25.19
CA ASP A 232 -7.15 -8.79 23.90
C ASP A 232 -6.29 -9.65 22.96
N ILE A 233 -4.96 -9.49 22.99
CA ILE A 233 -4.06 -10.08 21.99
C ILE A 233 -3.46 -11.40 22.46
N PHE A 234 -2.85 -11.41 23.64
CA PHE A 234 -2.14 -12.58 24.16
C PHE A 234 -3.05 -13.81 24.29
N PRO A 235 -4.30 -13.69 24.84
CA PRO A 235 -5.21 -14.83 24.94
C PRO A 235 -5.71 -15.38 23.60
N VAL A 236 -5.84 -14.52 22.58
CA VAL A 236 -6.26 -14.93 21.23
C VAL A 236 -5.14 -15.71 20.55
N ASN A 237 -3.89 -15.24 20.66
CA ASN A 237 -2.73 -15.96 20.12
C ASN A 237 -2.51 -17.30 20.82
N ASP A 238 -2.71 -17.37 22.14
CA ASP A 238 -2.64 -18.64 22.86
C ASP A 238 -3.67 -19.63 22.31
N ARG A 239 -4.95 -19.24 22.26
CA ARG A 239 -6.04 -20.09 21.78
C ARG A 239 -5.87 -20.53 20.33
N ASN A 240 -5.58 -19.61 19.43
CA ASN A 240 -5.67 -19.85 17.99
C ASN A 240 -4.35 -20.32 17.38
N VAL A 241 -3.21 -20.07 18.04
CA VAL A 241 -1.88 -20.46 17.56
C VAL A 241 -1.24 -21.49 18.49
N VAL A 242 -1.00 -21.16 19.75
CA VAL A 242 -0.25 -22.04 20.67
C VAL A 242 -0.99 -23.37 20.86
N GLN A 243 -2.25 -23.31 21.28
CA GLN A 243 -3.06 -24.52 21.46
C GLN A 243 -3.31 -25.27 20.14
N ARG A 244 -3.34 -24.55 19.01
CA ARG A 244 -3.49 -25.16 17.69
C ARG A 244 -2.24 -25.97 17.30
N LEU A 245 -1.04 -25.40 17.47
CA LEU A 245 0.22 -26.09 17.18
C LEU A 245 0.40 -27.31 18.11
N LYS A 246 0.04 -27.20 19.39
CA LYS A 246 0.00 -28.34 20.32
C LYS A 246 -0.97 -29.43 19.88
N LYS A 247 -2.19 -29.05 19.48
CA LYS A 247 -3.20 -29.98 18.92
C LYS A 247 -2.68 -30.70 17.66
N TRP A 248 -1.80 -30.04 16.90
CA TRP A 248 -1.11 -30.63 15.75
C TRP A 248 0.07 -31.53 16.11
N GLY A 249 0.37 -31.73 17.40
CA GLY A 249 1.50 -32.52 17.87
C GLY A 249 2.84 -31.84 17.63
N LEU A 250 2.86 -30.51 17.47
CA LEU A 250 4.08 -29.72 17.27
C LEU A 250 4.51 -29.11 18.60
N ASP A 251 5.58 -29.65 19.17
CA ASP A 251 6.09 -29.31 20.50
C ASP A 251 7.12 -28.17 20.44
N TYR A 252 6.65 -26.96 20.14
CA TYR A 252 7.44 -25.74 20.28
C TYR A 252 7.17 -25.11 21.66
N ASP A 253 8.17 -24.39 22.19
CA ASP A 253 8.01 -23.64 23.43
C ASP A 253 6.96 -22.53 23.28
N ASP A 254 6.07 -22.40 24.27
CA ASP A 254 4.95 -21.44 24.23
C ASP A 254 5.45 -20.00 24.10
N GLU A 255 6.54 -19.65 24.80
CA GLU A 255 7.10 -18.31 24.74
C GLU A 255 7.78 -18.04 23.40
N GLU A 256 8.41 -19.04 22.79
CA GLU A 256 8.92 -18.96 21.43
C GLU A 256 7.79 -18.71 20.41
N ILE A 257 6.67 -19.44 20.51
CA ILE A 257 5.49 -19.24 19.65
C ILE A 257 4.94 -17.81 19.85
N HIS A 258 4.77 -17.37 21.10
CA HIS A 258 4.30 -16.02 21.39
C HIS A 258 5.23 -14.94 20.84
N THR A 259 6.55 -15.14 20.91
CA THR A 259 7.56 -14.25 20.35
C THR A 259 7.38 -14.11 18.83
N VAL A 260 7.26 -15.23 18.13
CA VAL A 260 6.99 -15.23 16.68
C VAL A 260 5.69 -14.50 16.34
N CYS A 261 4.61 -14.76 17.09
CA CYS A 261 3.35 -14.03 16.90
C CYS A 261 3.51 -12.51 17.10
N GLY A 262 4.36 -12.08 18.04
CA GLY A 262 4.63 -10.66 18.28
C GLY A 262 5.38 -9.99 17.14
N ILE A 263 6.35 -10.70 16.56
CA ILE A 263 7.09 -10.24 15.38
C ILE A 263 6.14 -10.11 14.16
N LEU A 264 5.13 -10.96 14.07
CA LEU A 264 4.20 -11.02 12.94
C LEU A 264 3.04 -10.02 13.01
N GLU A 265 2.70 -9.48 14.17
CA GLU A 265 1.54 -8.59 14.34
C GLU A 265 1.56 -7.39 13.36
N GLY A 266 0.54 -7.25 12.52
CA GLY A 266 0.54 -6.32 11.39
C GLY A 266 0.79 -4.85 11.76
N THR A 267 1.29 -4.05 10.80
CA THR A 267 1.71 -2.65 10.97
C THR A 267 0.69 -1.74 11.65
N LEU A 268 -0.62 -2.02 11.59
CA LEU A 268 -1.69 -1.27 12.29
C LEU A 268 -1.71 -1.54 13.80
N ARG A 269 -1.69 -2.82 14.21
CA ARG A 269 -1.59 -3.22 15.63
C ARG A 269 -0.20 -2.92 16.18
N ARG A 270 0.84 -3.13 15.36
CA ARG A 270 2.17 -2.59 15.61
C ARG A 270 2.10 -1.08 15.75
N ARG A 271 1.40 -0.29 14.93
CA ARG A 271 1.30 1.19 15.07
C ARG A 271 0.54 1.65 16.32
N GLU A 272 -0.52 0.96 16.72
CA GLU A 272 -1.21 1.23 18.00
C GLU A 272 -0.28 0.93 19.18
N HIS A 273 0.40 -0.21 19.11
CA HIS A 273 1.46 -0.60 20.04
C HIS A 273 2.65 0.36 20.01
N LEU A 274 3.13 0.80 18.84
CA LEU A 274 4.23 1.73 18.58
C LEU A 274 3.85 3.16 18.98
N LYS A 275 2.55 3.54 18.96
CA LYS A 275 2.04 4.77 19.59
C LYS A 275 2.25 4.73 21.11
N LEU A 276 2.25 3.54 21.69
CA LEU A 276 2.52 3.29 23.11
C LEU A 276 3.99 2.88 23.38
N SER A 277 4.75 2.41 22.37
CA SER A 277 6.03 1.71 22.53
C SER A 277 7.21 2.23 21.70
N LYS A 278 7.02 3.18 20.77
CA LYS A 278 8.14 3.95 20.19
C LYS A 278 8.63 5.05 21.13
N PHE A 279 7.89 5.33 22.21
CA PHE A 279 8.20 6.31 23.25
C PHE A 279 8.62 7.70 22.69
N PHE A 280 8.18 8.06 21.48
CA PHE A 280 8.42 9.38 20.92
C PHE A 280 7.14 9.95 20.31
N GLU A 281 6.91 11.23 20.59
CA GLU A 281 5.86 12.03 19.98
C GLU A 281 6.46 12.74 18.75
N CYS A 282 5.81 12.60 17.59
CA CYS A 282 6.29 13.21 16.36
C CYS A 282 6.15 14.74 16.43
N ALA A 283 7.27 15.46 16.45
CA ALA A 283 7.31 16.91 16.42
C ALA A 283 7.76 17.48 15.05
N CYS A 284 7.44 16.79 13.95
CA CYS A 284 7.78 17.29 12.61
C CYS A 284 7.02 18.59 12.29
N LYS A 285 7.48 19.35 11.28
CA LYS A 285 6.90 20.65 10.89
C LYS A 285 5.38 20.61 10.76
N ARG A 286 4.82 19.53 10.18
CA ARG A 286 3.36 19.35 10.06
C ARG A 286 2.69 19.14 11.41
N CYS A 287 3.23 18.28 12.27
CA CYS A 287 2.66 17.99 13.59
C CYS A 287 2.77 19.18 14.55
N SER A 288 3.79 20.03 14.42
CA SER A 288 3.94 21.24 15.24
C SER A 288 3.12 22.44 14.74
N ASP A 289 2.64 22.41 13.50
CA ASP A 289 1.91 23.50 12.86
C ASP A 289 0.39 23.34 13.03
N PRO A 290 -0.31 24.28 13.71
CA PRO A 290 -1.76 24.24 13.89
C PRO A 290 -2.58 24.14 12.61
N THR A 291 -2.04 24.60 11.49
CA THR A 291 -2.69 24.57 10.18
C THR A 291 -2.38 23.33 9.37
N GLU A 292 -1.49 22.46 9.87
CA GLU A 292 -0.97 21.28 9.20
C GLU A 292 -0.44 21.61 7.80
N LEU A 293 0.49 22.57 7.72
CA LEU A 293 1.06 23.13 6.49
C LEU A 293 0.00 23.83 5.61
N GLY A 294 -1.01 24.43 6.22
CA GLY A 294 -2.11 25.10 5.53
C GLY A 294 -3.15 24.16 4.91
N THR A 295 -3.12 22.87 5.24
CA THR A 295 -4.13 21.90 4.76
C THR A 295 -5.38 21.88 5.62
N TYR A 296 -5.26 22.24 6.90
CA TYR A 296 -6.37 22.23 7.87
C TYR A 296 -7.03 20.84 7.96
N ALA A 297 -6.25 19.77 7.84
CA ALA A 297 -6.70 18.39 7.78
C ALA A 297 -7.44 17.92 9.04
N SER A 298 -7.30 18.61 10.17
CA SER A 298 -7.96 18.32 11.43
C SER A 298 -8.94 19.42 11.87
N ALA A 299 -9.20 20.42 11.02
CA ALA A 299 -9.95 21.62 11.42
C ALA A 299 -11.47 21.44 11.43
N PHE A 300 -12.11 22.10 12.41
CA PHE A 300 -13.58 22.16 12.52
C PHE A 300 -14.14 23.49 12.01
N CYS A 301 -15.42 23.49 11.69
CA CYS A 301 -16.21 24.70 11.46
C CYS A 301 -16.66 25.30 12.80
N CYS A 302 -16.35 26.58 13.00
CA CYS A 302 -16.81 27.31 14.18
C CYS A 302 -18.32 27.50 14.11
N PRO A 303 -19.10 27.05 15.12
CA PRO A 303 -20.55 27.19 15.10
C PRO A 303 -21.03 28.64 15.25
N ARG A 304 -20.15 29.57 15.66
CA ARG A 304 -20.50 30.99 15.81
C ARG A 304 -20.31 31.80 14.54
N CYS A 305 -19.25 31.55 13.77
CA CYS A 305 -18.86 32.42 12.65
C CYS A 305 -18.40 31.68 11.39
N GLY A 306 -18.49 30.34 11.37
CA GLY A 306 -18.09 29.51 10.22
C GLY A 306 -16.59 29.45 9.92
N ALA A 307 -15.76 30.18 10.69
CA ALA A 307 -14.30 30.13 10.56
C ALA A 307 -13.73 28.80 11.06
N ARG A 308 -12.42 28.60 10.91
CA ARG A 308 -11.78 27.35 11.34
C ARG A 308 -11.53 27.37 12.84
N VAL A 309 -11.64 26.19 13.45
CA VAL A 309 -11.24 25.92 14.83
C VAL A 309 -10.07 24.94 14.78
N LEU A 310 -8.94 25.32 15.39
CA LEU A 310 -7.66 24.60 15.35
C LEU A 310 -7.13 24.36 16.76
N SER A 311 -6.27 23.35 16.95
CA SER A 311 -5.55 23.18 18.21
C SER A 311 -4.61 24.36 18.46
N SER A 312 -4.65 24.92 19.67
CA SER A 312 -3.76 26.03 20.06
C SER A 312 -2.31 25.60 20.28
N ALA A 313 -2.08 24.32 20.62
CA ALA A 313 -0.76 23.72 20.75
C ALA A 313 -0.84 22.26 20.29
N PRO A 314 -0.66 21.97 18.98
CA PRO A 314 -0.88 20.63 18.40
C PRO A 314 -0.05 19.50 19.00
N LEU A 315 1.12 19.82 19.58
CA LEU A 315 1.98 18.84 20.26
C LEU A 315 1.53 18.54 21.70
N ILE A 316 0.54 19.25 22.23
CA ILE A 316 0.02 19.06 23.58
C ILE A 316 -1.39 18.49 23.47
N ALA A 317 -1.56 17.22 23.84
CA ALA A 317 -2.83 16.51 23.69
C ALA A 317 -4.02 17.15 24.43
N THR A 318 -3.74 17.91 25.50
CA THR A 318 -4.74 18.61 26.31
C THR A 318 -5.01 20.04 25.86
N ALA A 319 -4.33 20.53 24.81
CA ALA A 319 -4.46 21.90 24.36
C ALA A 319 -5.89 22.23 23.90
N PRO A 320 -6.42 23.41 24.27
CA PRO A 320 -7.72 23.83 23.80
C PRO A 320 -7.70 24.12 22.30
N TRP A 321 -8.87 23.99 21.69
CA TRP A 321 -9.10 24.25 20.27
C TRP A 321 -9.80 25.60 20.10
N ARG A 322 -9.18 26.52 19.38
CA ARG A 322 -9.61 27.93 19.29
C ARG A 322 -10.03 28.29 17.88
N CYS A 323 -11.08 29.09 17.78
CA CYS A 323 -11.49 29.68 16.51
C CYS A 323 -10.48 30.77 16.09
N GLU A 324 -10.14 30.81 14.80
CA GLU A 324 -9.20 31.81 14.26
C GLU A 324 -9.78 33.24 14.18
N ARG A 325 -11.10 33.42 14.33
CA ARG A 325 -11.78 34.73 14.12
C ARG A 325 -12.57 35.25 15.31
N CYS A 326 -12.99 34.41 16.24
CA CYS A 326 -13.84 34.83 17.36
C CYS A 326 -13.45 34.11 18.65
N PRO A 327 -13.96 34.53 19.81
CA PRO A 327 -13.61 33.93 21.11
C PRO A 327 -14.13 32.51 21.35
N TYR A 328 -14.64 31.83 20.32
CA TYR A 328 -15.13 30.45 20.45
C TYR A 328 -13.97 29.48 20.70
N GLU A 329 -14.16 28.58 21.66
CA GLU A 329 -13.18 27.59 22.08
C GLU A 329 -13.87 26.25 22.40
N MET A 330 -13.15 25.16 22.17
CA MET A 330 -13.53 23.80 22.53
C MET A 330 -12.43 23.17 23.39
N LEU A 331 -12.84 22.42 24.43
CA LEU A 331 -11.91 21.61 25.21
C LEU A 331 -11.40 20.42 24.38
N ALA A 332 -10.15 20.01 24.61
CA ALA A 332 -9.56 18.85 23.94
C ALA A 332 -10.39 17.57 24.09
N THR A 333 -10.95 17.33 25.28
CA THR A 333 -11.82 16.18 25.57
C THR A 333 -13.12 16.20 24.76
N ALA A 334 -13.72 17.38 24.58
CA ALA A 334 -14.91 17.52 23.75
C ALA A 334 -14.60 17.24 22.26
N VAL A 335 -13.44 17.70 21.77
CA VAL A 335 -12.97 17.39 20.42
C VAL A 335 -12.73 15.90 20.24
N GLN A 336 -12.08 15.23 21.21
CA GLN A 336 -11.83 13.78 21.16
C GLN A 336 -13.14 12.98 21.10
N VAL A 337 -14.14 13.33 21.92
CA VAL A 337 -15.46 12.69 21.90
C VAL A 337 -16.16 12.90 20.55
N LEU A 338 -16.10 14.13 20.00
CA LEU A 338 -16.69 14.44 18.70
C LEU A 338 -16.01 13.64 17.58
N ILE A 339 -14.68 13.64 17.52
CA ILE A 339 -13.92 12.85 16.54
C ILE A 339 -14.28 11.37 16.63
N LYS A 340 -14.28 10.80 17.84
CA LYS A 340 -14.62 9.38 18.05
C LYS A 340 -15.98 9.06 17.45
N ARG A 341 -17.01 9.84 17.77
CA ARG A 341 -18.37 9.65 17.23
C ARG A 341 -18.42 9.78 15.70
N LEU A 342 -17.75 10.78 15.13
CA LEU A 342 -17.72 10.99 13.68
C LEU A 342 -17.01 9.85 12.95
N THR A 343 -15.94 9.31 13.53
CA THR A 343 -15.25 8.13 13.02
C THR A 343 -16.13 6.90 13.09
N GLU A 344 -16.81 6.64 14.21
CA GLU A 344 -17.74 5.52 14.35
C GLU A 344 -18.88 5.58 13.32
N GLU A 345 -19.46 6.76 13.05
CA GLU A 345 -20.46 6.92 11.98
C GLU A 345 -19.86 6.73 10.58
N PHE A 346 -18.64 7.20 10.33
CA PHE A 346 -17.96 7.02 9.05
C PHE A 346 -17.69 5.53 8.76
N GLU A 347 -17.25 4.78 9.77
CA GLU A 347 -16.93 3.35 9.66
C GLU A 347 -18.18 2.46 9.45
N GLN A 348 -19.37 2.99 9.72
CA GLN A 348 -20.64 2.31 9.44
C GLN A 348 -21.10 2.43 7.97
N ILE A 349 -20.46 3.29 7.18
CA ILE A 349 -20.78 3.46 5.76
C ILE A 349 -20.26 2.24 4.99
N ASP A 350 -21.13 1.58 4.22
CA ASP A 350 -20.72 0.46 3.38
C ASP A 350 -19.65 0.89 2.35
N ALA A 351 -18.68 0.03 2.09
CA ALA A 351 -17.54 0.34 1.24
C ALA A 351 -17.94 0.71 -0.20
N ASN A 352 -19.11 0.25 -0.68
CA ASN A 352 -19.63 0.52 -2.02
C ASN A 352 -20.77 1.57 -2.03
N ASP A 353 -21.13 2.16 -0.88
CA ASP A 353 -22.25 3.09 -0.77
C ASP A 353 -21.86 4.53 -1.10
N VAL A 354 -21.99 4.88 -2.39
CA VAL A 354 -21.79 6.25 -2.89
C VAL A 354 -22.69 7.27 -2.17
N LEU A 355 -23.95 6.92 -1.90
CA LEU A 355 -24.89 7.85 -1.29
C LEU A 355 -24.56 8.07 0.19
N GLY A 356 -24.14 7.03 0.90
CA GLY A 356 -23.66 7.10 2.27
C GLY A 356 -22.51 8.09 2.44
N TYR A 357 -21.50 8.04 1.56
CA TYR A 357 -20.38 8.99 1.60
C TYR A 357 -20.80 10.43 1.25
N GLU A 358 -21.64 10.65 0.23
CA GLU A 358 -22.14 12.01 -0.10
C GLU A 358 -23.02 12.57 1.02
N ASN A 359 -23.84 11.73 1.66
CA ASN A 359 -24.65 12.10 2.81
C ASN A 359 -23.77 12.47 4.01
N PHE A 360 -22.68 11.74 4.26
CA PHE A 360 -21.72 12.08 5.31
C PHE A 360 -21.11 13.47 5.08
N LEU A 361 -20.62 13.74 3.86
CA LEU A 361 -20.07 15.04 3.48
C LEU A 361 -21.11 16.17 3.66
N THR A 362 -22.34 15.93 3.23
CA THR A 362 -23.43 16.90 3.32
C THR A 362 -23.86 17.16 4.76
N LYS A 363 -24.02 16.11 5.56
CA LYS A 363 -24.42 16.16 6.98
C LYS A 363 -23.43 16.96 7.80
N TYR A 364 -22.13 16.79 7.54
CA TYR A 364 -21.06 17.36 8.37
C TYR A 364 -20.40 18.62 7.80
N ARG A 365 -20.88 19.17 6.67
CA ARG A 365 -20.31 20.38 6.04
C ARG A 365 -20.23 21.62 6.94
N ASN A 366 -21.10 21.73 7.95
CA ASN A 366 -21.13 22.84 8.90
C ASN A 366 -20.39 22.52 10.22
N VAL A 367 -19.85 21.31 10.36
CA VAL A 367 -19.12 20.83 11.54
C VAL A 367 -17.64 20.65 11.22
N LEU A 368 -17.34 20.09 10.05
CA LEU A 368 -16.00 19.81 9.57
C LEU A 368 -15.64 20.77 8.44
N GLN A 369 -14.38 21.23 8.42
CA GLN A 369 -13.85 21.89 7.24
C GLN A 369 -13.78 20.91 6.07
N GLU A 370 -13.88 21.42 4.85
CA GLU A 370 -13.92 20.59 3.65
C GLU A 370 -12.68 19.70 3.46
N SER A 371 -11.52 20.20 3.92
CA SER A 371 -10.24 19.48 3.89
C SER A 371 -10.01 18.61 5.13
N HIS A 372 -10.98 18.50 6.04
CA HIS A 372 -10.87 17.62 7.20
C HIS A 372 -10.65 16.16 6.77
N TYR A 373 -9.82 15.40 7.48
CA TYR A 373 -9.35 14.09 7.04
C TYR A 373 -10.50 13.09 6.84
N LEU A 374 -11.56 13.14 7.66
CA LEU A 374 -12.77 12.33 7.44
C LEU A 374 -13.49 12.69 6.13
N CYS A 375 -13.54 13.98 5.78
CA CYS A 375 -14.10 14.42 4.50
C CYS A 375 -13.19 14.00 3.34
N LEU A 376 -11.87 14.10 3.50
CA LEU A 376 -10.91 13.61 2.51
C LEU A 376 -11.00 12.10 2.33
N SER A 377 -11.21 11.33 3.40
CA SER A 377 -11.44 9.88 3.33
C SER A 377 -12.73 9.56 2.56
N ALA A 378 -13.83 10.24 2.84
CA ALA A 378 -15.07 10.09 2.07
C ALA A 378 -14.87 10.44 0.58
N LYS A 379 -14.19 11.56 0.30
CA LYS A 379 -13.82 11.99 -1.06
C LYS A 379 -12.93 10.95 -1.76
N HIS A 380 -11.99 10.35 -1.05
CA HIS A 380 -11.13 9.30 -1.59
C HIS A 380 -11.96 8.07 -1.98
N SER A 381 -12.85 7.58 -1.11
CA SER A 381 -13.77 6.48 -1.44
C SER A 381 -14.63 6.82 -2.66
N LEU A 382 -15.28 7.99 -2.66
CA LEU A 382 -16.09 8.45 -3.79
C LEU A 382 -15.31 8.55 -5.11
N SER A 383 -14.05 8.99 -5.07
CA SER A 383 -13.20 9.10 -6.27
C SER A 383 -12.99 7.74 -6.95
N GLN A 384 -12.99 6.65 -6.17
CA GLN A 384 -12.81 5.29 -6.66
C GLN A 384 -14.13 4.60 -6.99
N LEU A 385 -15.24 4.97 -6.34
CA LEU A 385 -16.57 4.39 -6.58
C LEU A 385 -17.27 4.98 -7.80
N TYR A 386 -17.25 6.32 -7.95
CA TYR A 386 -17.83 6.96 -9.13
C TYR A 386 -17.17 6.41 -10.39
N GLY A 387 -17.95 5.91 -11.34
CA GLY A 387 -17.47 5.30 -12.56
C GLY A 387 -17.33 3.78 -12.54
N LYS A 388 -17.47 3.11 -11.38
CA LYS A 388 -17.19 1.67 -11.21
C LYS A 388 -18.32 0.83 -10.60
N VAL A 389 -19.21 1.42 -9.82
CA VAL A 389 -20.33 0.70 -9.19
C VAL A 389 -21.62 0.88 -9.99
N THR A 390 -22.56 -0.06 -9.81
CA THR A 390 -23.91 -0.03 -10.41
C THR A 390 -24.57 1.33 -10.18
N GLU A 391 -25.34 1.83 -11.16
CA GLU A 391 -25.94 3.18 -11.21
C GLU A 391 -24.95 4.35 -11.37
N TYR A 392 -23.66 4.12 -11.16
CA TYR A 392 -22.61 5.13 -11.30
C TYR A 392 -21.55 4.72 -12.32
N MET A 393 -21.89 3.88 -13.30
CA MET A 393 -20.95 3.44 -14.34
C MET A 393 -20.51 4.60 -15.24
N ILE A 394 -19.20 4.70 -15.52
CA ILE A 394 -18.58 5.92 -16.09
C ILE A 394 -19.23 6.42 -17.39
N HIS A 395 -19.74 5.51 -18.23
CA HIS A 395 -20.32 5.81 -19.53
C HIS A 395 -21.78 6.28 -19.45
N GLU A 396 -22.49 5.87 -18.40
CA GLU A 396 -23.91 6.16 -18.15
C GLU A 396 -24.11 7.36 -17.19
N MET A 397 -23.06 7.76 -16.46
CA MET A 397 -23.19 8.86 -15.49
C MET A 397 -23.61 10.19 -16.14
N PRO A 398 -24.54 10.93 -15.51
CA PRO A 398 -24.91 12.27 -15.94
C PRO A 398 -23.75 13.26 -15.74
N GLU A 399 -23.79 14.38 -16.48
CA GLU A 399 -22.72 15.40 -16.45
C GLU A 399 -22.47 15.96 -15.05
N GLU A 400 -23.52 16.16 -14.24
CA GLU A 400 -23.41 16.60 -12.85
C GLU A 400 -22.51 15.67 -12.01
N LYS A 401 -22.69 14.35 -12.11
CA LYS A 401 -21.89 13.36 -11.37
C LYS A 401 -20.46 13.25 -11.92
N LEU A 402 -20.27 13.43 -13.22
CA LEU A 402 -18.93 13.51 -13.82
C LEU A 402 -18.17 14.73 -13.29
N HIS A 403 -18.81 15.91 -13.24
CA HIS A 403 -18.23 17.12 -12.66
C HIS A 403 -17.94 16.96 -11.18
N ARG A 404 -18.84 16.31 -10.42
CA ARG A 404 -18.62 15.99 -9.02
C ARG A 404 -17.37 15.11 -8.82
N LYS A 405 -17.19 14.06 -9.64
CA LYS A 405 -15.96 13.24 -9.60
C LYS A 405 -14.70 14.06 -9.89
N VAL A 406 -14.75 14.99 -10.86
CA VAL A 406 -13.62 15.89 -11.18
C VAL A 406 -13.28 16.80 -10.00
N GLU A 407 -14.28 17.41 -9.36
CA GLU A 407 -14.11 18.26 -8.17
C GLU A 407 -13.44 17.50 -7.04
N ILE A 408 -13.98 16.33 -6.69
CA ILE A 408 -13.44 15.44 -5.65
C ILE A 408 -11.97 15.12 -5.91
N CYS A 409 -11.62 14.69 -7.12
CA CYS A 409 -10.25 14.34 -7.46
C CYS A 409 -9.32 15.56 -7.38
N ARG A 410 -9.77 16.73 -7.82
CA ARG A 410 -8.99 17.98 -7.74
C ARG A 410 -8.78 18.42 -6.29
N ASP A 411 -9.75 18.25 -5.41
CA ASP A 411 -9.60 18.58 -3.99
C ASP A 411 -8.61 17.69 -3.28
N LEU A 412 -8.64 16.38 -3.55
CA LEU A 412 -7.65 15.43 -3.03
C LEU A 412 -6.23 15.84 -3.48
N MET A 413 -6.07 16.20 -4.76
CA MET A 413 -4.78 16.62 -5.31
C MET A 413 -4.22 17.89 -4.62
N LYS A 414 -5.06 18.86 -4.24
CA LYS A 414 -4.62 20.05 -3.48
C LYS A 414 -3.96 19.66 -2.16
N VAL A 415 -4.49 18.65 -1.47
CA VAL A 415 -3.95 18.18 -0.19
C VAL A 415 -2.68 17.35 -0.42
N PHE A 416 -2.67 16.48 -1.44
CA PHE A 416 -1.49 15.68 -1.77
C PHE A 416 -0.30 16.55 -2.17
N ASP A 417 -0.53 17.65 -2.88
CA ASP A 417 0.51 18.63 -3.23
C ASP A 417 1.21 19.26 -2.02
N VAL A 418 0.62 19.17 -0.82
CA VAL A 418 1.20 19.68 0.42
C VAL A 418 1.74 18.55 1.30
N ILE A 419 0.93 17.52 1.54
CA ILE A 419 1.25 16.46 2.52
C ILE A 419 2.19 15.40 1.95
N GLU A 420 2.05 15.09 0.66
CA GLU A 420 2.80 14.03 -0.01
C GLU A 420 3.09 14.41 -1.49
N PRO A 421 3.88 15.47 -1.73
CA PRO A 421 4.04 16.06 -3.07
C PRO A 421 4.77 15.18 -4.09
N GLY A 422 5.23 13.99 -3.67
CA GLY A 422 5.98 13.08 -4.51
C GLY A 422 5.17 11.99 -5.19
N TYR A 423 5.90 10.98 -5.66
CA TYR A 423 5.29 9.79 -6.25
C TYR A 423 4.67 8.95 -5.15
N SER A 424 3.40 9.20 -4.88
CA SER A 424 2.59 8.40 -3.99
C SER A 424 1.56 7.59 -4.76
N ARG A 425 1.24 6.42 -4.24
CA ARG A 425 0.20 5.56 -4.81
C ARG A 425 -1.13 6.30 -4.94
N LEU A 426 -1.54 7.01 -3.89
CA LEU A 426 -2.78 7.81 -3.87
C LEU A 426 -2.80 8.83 -5.01
N ARG A 427 -1.70 9.56 -5.21
CA ARG A 427 -1.57 10.51 -6.33
C ARG A 427 -1.73 9.81 -7.68
N GLY A 428 -1.07 8.67 -7.87
CA GLY A 428 -1.15 7.89 -9.11
C GLY A 428 -2.57 7.41 -9.41
N ILE A 429 -3.28 6.91 -8.40
CA ILE A 429 -4.68 6.47 -8.48
C ILE A 429 -5.58 7.67 -8.79
N THR A 430 -5.52 8.75 -8.01
CA THR A 430 -6.40 9.92 -8.20
C THR A 430 -6.20 10.58 -9.56
N LEU A 431 -4.96 10.63 -10.09
CA LEU A 431 -4.69 11.11 -11.44
C LEU A 431 -5.33 10.21 -12.52
N TYR A 432 -5.32 8.89 -12.31
CA TYR A 432 -6.06 7.97 -13.17
C TYR A 432 -7.58 8.21 -13.04
N GLU A 433 -8.10 8.31 -11.82
CA GLU A 433 -9.54 8.50 -11.63
C GLU A 433 -10.03 9.84 -12.20
N LEU A 434 -9.20 10.89 -12.18
CA LEU A 434 -9.50 12.21 -12.75
C LEU A 434 -9.55 12.21 -14.28
N HIS A 435 -8.70 11.42 -14.95
CA HIS A 435 -8.66 11.41 -16.43
C HIS A 435 -9.97 10.91 -17.04
N ALA A 436 -10.59 9.91 -16.41
CA ALA A 436 -11.77 9.22 -16.94
C ALA A 436 -12.99 10.15 -17.14
N PRO A 437 -13.47 10.89 -16.12
CA PRO A 437 -14.59 11.81 -16.31
C PRO A 437 -14.25 12.97 -17.25
N LEU A 438 -13.00 13.47 -17.23
CA LEU A 438 -12.57 14.50 -18.17
C LEU A 438 -12.62 14.00 -19.63
N MET A 439 -12.25 12.75 -19.88
CA MET A 439 -12.32 12.15 -21.21
C MET A 439 -13.78 12.01 -21.68
N VAL A 440 -14.69 11.57 -20.81
CA VAL A 440 -16.13 11.45 -21.13
C VAL A 440 -16.74 12.82 -21.42
N LEU A 441 -16.53 13.80 -20.54
CA LEU A 441 -17.03 15.17 -20.72
C LEU A 441 -16.49 15.79 -22.02
N THR A 442 -15.19 15.64 -22.28
CA THR A 442 -14.55 16.16 -23.50
C THR A 442 -15.12 15.51 -24.77
N THR A 443 -15.37 14.19 -24.74
CA THR A 443 -15.97 13.47 -25.86
C THR A 443 -17.39 13.93 -26.13
N ARG A 444 -18.24 14.00 -25.08
CA ARG A 444 -19.63 14.45 -25.18
C ARG A 444 -19.74 15.88 -25.70
N ASP A 445 -18.92 16.79 -25.19
CA ASP A 445 -18.90 18.18 -25.65
C ASP A 445 -18.50 18.30 -27.12
N PHE A 446 -17.56 17.48 -27.58
CA PHE A 446 -17.13 17.48 -28.98
C PHE A 446 -18.21 16.91 -29.91
N GLU A 447 -18.85 15.79 -29.52
CA GLU A 447 -19.94 15.18 -30.27
C GLU A 447 -21.15 16.12 -30.42
N LYS A 448 -21.49 16.85 -29.34
CA LYS A 448 -22.52 17.89 -29.34
C LYS A 448 -22.10 19.17 -30.09
N LYS A 449 -20.88 19.25 -30.62
CA LYS A 449 -20.28 20.45 -31.23
C LYS A 449 -20.25 21.67 -30.29
N ALA A 450 -20.24 21.44 -28.97
CA ALA A 450 -20.18 22.48 -27.95
C ALA A 450 -18.77 23.07 -27.79
N ILE A 451 -17.73 22.37 -28.27
CA ILE A 451 -16.33 22.81 -28.20
C ILE A 451 -15.65 22.81 -29.58
N THR A 452 -14.68 23.71 -29.75
CA THR A 452 -13.85 23.79 -30.95
C THR A 452 -12.74 22.73 -30.94
N LYS A 453 -12.12 22.48 -32.11
CA LYS A 453 -10.94 21.60 -32.21
C LYS A 453 -9.77 22.06 -31.33
N ASP A 454 -9.59 23.36 -31.15
CA ASP A 454 -8.53 23.90 -30.29
C ASP A 454 -8.83 23.68 -28.80
N ASN A 455 -10.09 23.85 -28.39
CA ASN A 455 -10.50 23.54 -27.01
C ASN A 455 -10.37 22.02 -26.73
N LEU A 456 -10.78 21.17 -27.68
CA LEU A 456 -10.55 19.72 -27.61
C LEU A 456 -9.07 19.39 -27.42
N ARG A 457 -8.18 20.00 -28.21
CA ARG A 457 -6.73 19.78 -28.10
C ARG A 457 -6.22 20.15 -26.71
N ASN A 458 -6.64 21.29 -26.16
CA ASN A 458 -6.21 21.75 -24.84
C ASN A 458 -6.69 20.82 -23.71
N ARG A 459 -7.95 20.36 -23.75
CA ARG A 459 -8.47 19.37 -22.78
C ARG A 459 -7.74 18.03 -22.88
N LEU A 460 -7.45 17.57 -24.09
CA LEU A 460 -6.68 16.35 -24.30
C LEU A 460 -5.23 16.47 -23.82
N LYS A 461 -4.58 17.65 -23.94
CA LYS A 461 -3.27 17.90 -23.32
C LYS A 461 -3.30 17.69 -21.80
N GLU A 462 -4.32 18.22 -21.13
CA GLU A 462 -4.51 18.04 -19.69
C GLU A 462 -4.69 16.54 -19.34
N ILE A 463 -5.58 15.84 -20.04
CA ILE A 463 -5.85 14.40 -19.84
C ILE A 463 -4.58 13.55 -20.05
N VAL A 464 -3.82 13.81 -21.13
CA VAL A 464 -2.56 13.11 -21.42
C VAL A 464 -1.53 13.36 -20.33
N SER A 465 -1.47 14.57 -19.77
CA SER A 465 -0.58 14.89 -18.65
C SER A 465 -0.90 14.06 -17.41
N TYR A 466 -2.18 13.98 -17.02
CA TYR A 466 -2.61 13.18 -15.86
C TYR A 466 -2.37 11.68 -16.08
N LEU A 467 -2.73 11.14 -17.24
CA LEU A 467 -2.48 9.74 -17.58
C LEU A 467 -0.98 9.39 -17.59
N SER A 468 -0.13 10.28 -18.11
CA SER A 468 1.32 10.06 -18.15
C SER A 468 1.93 10.02 -16.76
N GLN A 469 1.52 10.93 -15.88
CA GLN A 469 1.96 10.95 -14.50
C GLN A 469 1.45 9.73 -13.73
N SER A 470 0.18 9.36 -13.92
CA SER A 470 -0.40 8.16 -13.31
C SER A 470 0.35 6.89 -13.74
N ALA A 471 0.58 6.70 -15.05
CA ALA A 471 1.31 5.55 -15.57
C ALA A 471 2.74 5.47 -15.00
N LEU A 472 3.43 6.61 -14.89
CA LEU A 472 4.77 6.68 -14.31
C LEU A 472 4.77 6.28 -12.83
N ILE A 473 3.87 6.88 -12.04
CA ILE A 473 3.81 6.66 -10.59
C ILE A 473 3.42 5.20 -10.28
N LEU A 474 2.38 4.69 -10.94
CA LEU A 474 1.87 3.35 -10.67
C LEU A 474 2.74 2.24 -11.29
N ALA A 475 3.67 2.56 -12.21
CA ALA A 475 4.62 1.58 -12.76
C ALA A 475 5.61 1.02 -11.72
N PHE A 476 5.75 1.69 -10.57
CA PHE A 476 6.54 1.18 -9.44
C PHE A 476 5.80 0.07 -8.67
N GLU A 477 4.48 -0.04 -8.82
CA GLU A 477 3.69 -1.08 -8.17
C GLU A 477 3.84 -2.43 -8.89
N PRO A 478 3.72 -3.57 -8.18
CA PRO A 478 3.85 -4.88 -8.81
C PRO A 478 2.77 -5.08 -9.88
N ARG A 479 3.15 -5.60 -11.06
CA ARG A 479 2.28 -5.69 -12.26
C ARG A 479 0.93 -6.40 -12.08
N HIS A 480 0.83 -7.27 -11.08
CA HIS A 480 -0.39 -8.05 -10.81
C HIS A 480 -1.32 -7.43 -9.77
N THR A 481 -0.88 -6.35 -9.11
CA THR A 481 -1.74 -5.58 -8.20
C THR A 481 -2.74 -4.74 -8.99
N PRO A 482 -3.90 -4.36 -8.41
CA PRO A 482 -4.83 -3.44 -9.04
C PRO A 482 -4.15 -2.18 -9.57
N GLU A 483 -3.23 -1.60 -8.81
CA GLU A 483 -2.47 -0.41 -9.19
C GLU A 483 -1.50 -0.66 -10.34
N GLY A 484 -0.82 -1.83 -10.36
CA GLY A 484 0.01 -2.24 -11.49
C GLY A 484 -0.79 -2.48 -12.77
N LEU A 485 -2.00 -3.02 -12.65
CA LEU A 485 -2.94 -3.15 -13.77
C LEU A 485 -3.42 -1.77 -14.26
N MET A 486 -3.71 -0.84 -13.34
CA MET A 486 -4.03 0.56 -13.68
C MET A 486 -2.87 1.24 -14.42
N ALA A 487 -1.61 1.01 -14.01
CA ALA A 487 -0.43 1.52 -14.71
C ALA A 487 -0.38 1.02 -16.15
N GLY A 488 -0.64 -0.28 -16.36
CA GLY A 488 -0.76 -0.88 -17.69
C GLY A 488 -1.88 -0.25 -18.51
N ALA A 489 -3.08 -0.12 -17.94
CA ALA A 489 -4.23 0.48 -18.59
C ALA A 489 -3.97 1.96 -18.98
N ALA A 490 -3.32 2.73 -18.11
CA ALA A 490 -2.93 4.11 -18.37
C ALA A 490 -1.92 4.20 -19.53
N ALA A 491 -0.92 3.34 -19.54
CA ALA A 491 0.06 3.25 -20.63
C ALA A 491 -0.60 2.87 -21.96
N ASP A 492 -1.59 1.98 -21.94
CA ASP A 492 -2.36 1.56 -23.11
C ASP A 492 -3.25 2.69 -23.64
N ALA A 493 -3.93 3.41 -22.75
CA ALA A 493 -4.73 4.60 -23.09
C ALA A 493 -3.87 5.68 -23.76
N LEU A 494 -2.67 5.95 -23.25
CA LEU A 494 -1.72 6.89 -23.88
C LEU A 494 -1.31 6.48 -25.29
N ARG A 495 -1.11 5.17 -25.54
CA ARG A 495 -0.82 4.69 -26.90
C ARG A 495 -2.00 4.92 -27.86
N LYS A 496 -3.24 4.75 -27.37
CA LYS A 496 -4.44 5.06 -28.14
C LYS A 496 -4.59 6.57 -28.40
N ILE A 497 -4.27 7.44 -27.44
CA ILE A 497 -4.37 8.90 -27.65
C ILE A 497 -3.32 9.39 -28.66
N LYS A 498 -2.13 8.77 -28.74
CA LYS A 498 -1.13 9.09 -29.77
C LYS A 498 -1.62 8.84 -31.20
N THR A 499 -2.53 7.90 -31.41
CA THR A 499 -3.14 7.73 -32.75
C THR A 499 -4.10 8.88 -33.06
N TRP A 500 -4.71 9.51 -32.05
CA TRP A 500 -5.56 10.69 -32.24
C TRP A 500 -4.75 11.90 -32.67
N GLU A 501 -3.49 12.05 -32.24
CA GLU A 501 -2.61 13.15 -32.72
C GLU A 501 -2.47 13.19 -34.25
N GLN A 502 -2.66 12.05 -34.93
CA GLN A 502 -2.68 11.98 -36.39
C GLN A 502 -3.93 12.65 -37.00
N ILE A 503 -5.01 12.74 -36.22
CA ILE A 503 -6.33 13.28 -36.62
C ILE A 503 -6.50 14.74 -36.15
N ILE A 504 -6.05 15.08 -34.94
CA ILE A 504 -6.25 16.40 -34.29
C ILE A 504 -5.00 17.32 -34.32
N GLY A 505 -3.88 16.81 -34.84
CA GLY A 505 -2.58 17.49 -34.82
C GLY A 505 -1.80 17.23 -33.51
N LYS A 506 -0.49 17.51 -33.52
CA LYS A 506 0.40 17.22 -32.37
C LYS A 506 -0.10 17.86 -31.08
N ILE A 507 -0.12 17.09 -30.00
CA ILE A 507 -0.51 17.51 -28.65
C ILE A 507 0.71 18.07 -27.88
N SER A 508 1.91 18.08 -28.49
CA SER A 508 3.15 18.65 -27.93
C SER A 508 3.01 20.09 -27.45
#